data_AF-A0A7C4YK23-F1
#
_entry.id   AF-A0A7C4YK23-F1
#
_cell.length_a   1.000
_cell.length_b   1.000
_cell.length_c   1.000
_cell.angle_alpha   90.00
_cell.angle_beta   90.00
_cell.angle_gamma   90.00
#
_symmetry.space_group_name_H-M   'P 1'
#
loop_
_entity.id
_entity.type
_entity.pdbx_description
1 polymer ?
#
loop_
_entity_poly.entity_id
_entity_poly.type
_entity_poly.pdbx_seq_one_letter_code
_entity_poly.pdbx_strand_id
1 'polypeptide(L)'
;NFYTWLNAPRGEKQVLGKNNDPKKVFSVVTEDSKPAIRVSGEVFGCFTTEKEYRDYHLIVEFKWGQKTFPPREKATRDSGILLHCIGEDGAAGGSWMESIECQMIEGGTGDFILVAGKGKRPKITANVRKDGNQWYYDPKGEAREFTGGRINWYGRDPAWKDTLGYRGPNDVEKPVGEWNTLECVCNGDKITNILNGKVVNEGTKAFPTAGKILFQSEGAELFFRKIELHPVKK
;
A
#
# COMPACT_ATOMS: atom_id res chain seq x y z
N ASN A 1 12.87 -13.08 -2.77
CA ASN A 1 12.23 -14.09 -1.90
C ASN A 1 11.27 -13.38 -0.95
N PHE A 2 10.08 -13.95 -0.82
CA PHE A 2 9.01 -13.45 0.02
C PHE A 2 8.54 -14.55 0.98
N TYR A 3 7.98 -14.16 2.12
CA TYR A 3 7.20 -15.01 3.00
C TYR A 3 5.78 -14.44 3.13
N THR A 4 4.83 -15.23 3.61
CA THR A 4 3.46 -14.76 3.88
C THR A 4 3.22 -14.61 5.37
N TRP A 5 2.35 -13.68 5.75
CA TRP A 5 1.76 -13.60 7.08
C TRP A 5 0.26 -13.38 6.93
N LEU A 6 -0.54 -14.24 7.56
CA LEU A 6 -2.00 -14.13 7.52
C LEU A 6 -2.56 -14.01 8.94
N ASN A 7 -3.50 -13.09 9.13
CA ASN A 7 -4.27 -12.98 10.35
C ASN A 7 -5.28 -14.13 10.45
N ALA A 8 -6.08 -14.16 11.52
CA ALA A 8 -7.17 -15.10 11.65
C ALA A 8 -8.19 -14.87 10.52
N PRO A 9 -8.65 -15.94 9.82
CA PRO A 9 -9.74 -15.81 8.87
C PRO A 9 -11.00 -15.28 9.55
N ARG A 10 -11.90 -14.65 8.77
CA ARG A 10 -13.13 -14.08 9.34
C ARG A 10 -13.94 -15.14 10.08
N GLY A 11 -14.30 -14.82 11.33
CA GLY A 11 -15.08 -15.71 12.20
C GLY A 11 -14.22 -16.72 12.97
N GLU A 12 -12.91 -16.76 12.72
CA GLU A 12 -11.97 -17.62 13.43
C GLU A 12 -11.15 -16.80 14.45
N LYS A 13 -10.63 -17.47 15.47
CA LYS A 13 -9.78 -16.86 16.50
C LYS A 13 -8.29 -17.14 16.28
N GLN A 14 -7.98 -18.21 15.56
CA GLN A 14 -6.61 -18.68 15.38
C GLN A 14 -5.95 -17.88 14.26
N VAL A 15 -4.89 -17.15 14.59
CA VAL A 15 -4.01 -16.52 13.59
C VAL A 15 -3.31 -17.61 12.80
N LEU A 16 -3.33 -17.50 11.46
CA LEU A 16 -2.63 -18.43 10.58
C LEU A 16 -1.11 -18.25 10.69
N GLY A 17 -0.66 -16.99 10.71
CA GLY A 17 0.72 -16.61 10.95
C GLY A 17 1.63 -16.80 9.74
N LYS A 18 2.93 -16.93 10.01
CA LYS A 18 3.97 -16.96 9.00
C LYS A 18 3.94 -18.24 8.16
N ASN A 19 3.94 -18.10 6.83
CA ASN A 19 4.02 -19.20 5.86
C ASN A 19 2.93 -20.28 6.00
N ASN A 20 1.77 -19.89 6.52
CA ASN A 20 0.61 -20.78 6.66
C ASN A 20 -0.56 -20.19 5.88
N ASP A 21 -0.70 -20.58 4.63
CA ASP A 21 -1.75 -20.10 3.72
C ASP A 21 -2.60 -21.26 3.17
N PRO A 22 -3.48 -21.86 4.00
CA PRO A 22 -4.31 -22.99 3.57
C PRO A 22 -5.38 -22.58 2.54
N LYS A 23 -5.74 -21.29 2.48
CA LYS A 23 -6.75 -20.75 1.54
C LYS A 23 -6.15 -20.31 0.21
N LYS A 24 -4.83 -20.31 0.08
CA LYS A 24 -4.11 -19.80 -1.10
C LYS A 24 -4.48 -18.35 -1.39
N VAL A 25 -4.54 -17.55 -0.33
CA VAL A 25 -4.72 -16.09 -0.41
C VAL A 25 -3.70 -15.50 -1.35
N PHE A 26 -2.47 -16.00 -1.29
CA PHE A 26 -1.40 -15.67 -2.24
C PHE A 26 -1.13 -16.87 -3.14
N SER A 27 -1.26 -16.68 -4.45
CA SER A 27 -0.99 -17.73 -5.43
C SER A 27 -0.39 -17.17 -6.71
N VAL A 28 0.50 -17.94 -7.34
CA VAL A 28 0.97 -17.62 -8.70
C VAL A 28 -0.05 -18.17 -9.69
N VAL A 29 -0.56 -17.29 -10.55
CA VAL A 29 -1.55 -17.60 -11.58
C VAL A 29 -1.09 -17.06 -12.93
N THR A 30 -1.74 -17.48 -14.01
CA THR A 30 -1.61 -16.85 -15.31
C THR A 30 -2.71 -15.81 -15.49
N GLU A 31 -2.35 -14.54 -15.63
CA GLU A 31 -3.24 -13.41 -15.85
C GLU A 31 -2.79 -12.64 -17.10
N ASP A 32 -3.69 -12.43 -18.08
CA ASP A 32 -3.36 -11.87 -19.39
C ASP A 32 -2.14 -12.54 -20.05
N SER A 33 -2.15 -13.88 -20.04
CA SER A 33 -1.10 -14.75 -20.59
C SER A 33 0.29 -14.58 -19.97
N LYS A 34 0.40 -13.93 -18.80
CA LYS A 34 1.65 -13.72 -18.07
C LYS A 34 1.51 -14.20 -16.61
N PRO A 35 2.61 -14.62 -15.95
CA PRO A 35 2.56 -14.93 -14.53
C PRO A 35 2.25 -13.68 -13.71
N ALA A 36 1.36 -13.82 -12.73
CA ALA A 36 1.03 -12.81 -11.74
C ALA A 36 0.82 -13.45 -10.36
N ILE A 37 1.04 -12.68 -9.30
CA ILE A 37 0.63 -13.06 -7.95
C ILE A 37 -0.81 -12.60 -7.78
N ARG A 38 -1.74 -13.54 -7.68
CA ARG A 38 -3.11 -13.27 -7.23
C ARG A 38 -3.12 -13.17 -5.71
N VAL A 39 -3.70 -12.08 -5.23
CA VAL A 39 -4.09 -11.86 -3.84
C VAL A 39 -5.61 -12.00 -3.77
N SER A 40 -6.12 -12.99 -3.04
CA SER A 40 -7.56 -13.25 -3.00
C SER A 40 -8.33 -12.18 -2.22
N GLY A 41 -7.72 -11.59 -1.19
CA GLY A 41 -8.36 -10.61 -0.31
C GLY A 41 -9.18 -11.22 0.83
N GLU A 42 -9.38 -12.54 0.86
CA GLU A 42 -10.35 -13.18 1.76
C GLU A 42 -9.88 -13.29 3.23
N VAL A 43 -8.57 -13.22 3.46
CA VAL A 43 -7.96 -13.11 4.79
C VAL A 43 -7.01 -11.93 4.77
N PHE A 44 -7.07 -11.12 5.83
CA PHE A 44 -6.19 -9.97 5.98
C PHE A 44 -4.77 -10.46 6.28
N GLY A 45 -3.79 -9.82 5.66
CA GLY A 45 -2.40 -10.20 5.83
C GLY A 45 -1.55 -9.66 4.70
N CYS A 46 -0.45 -10.34 4.41
CA CYS A 46 0.51 -9.87 3.43
C CYS A 46 1.46 -10.95 2.91
N PHE A 47 2.12 -10.62 1.81
CA PHE A 47 3.42 -11.20 1.47
C PHE A 47 4.51 -10.13 1.60
N THR A 48 5.65 -10.52 2.17
CA THR A 48 6.69 -9.58 2.63
C THR A 48 8.07 -10.05 2.20
N THR A 49 8.94 -9.11 1.83
CA THR A 49 10.33 -9.45 1.48
C THR A 49 11.08 -10.05 2.66
N GLU A 50 11.88 -11.08 2.41
CA GLU A 50 12.78 -11.62 3.45
C GLU A 50 13.88 -10.63 3.82
N LYS A 51 14.40 -9.90 2.83
CA LYS A 51 15.43 -8.88 3.01
C LYS A 51 14.84 -7.52 3.33
N GLU A 52 15.67 -6.69 3.96
CA GLU A 52 15.43 -5.27 4.17
C GLU A 52 16.15 -4.45 3.09
N TYR A 53 15.56 -3.31 2.76
CA TYR A 53 16.06 -2.38 1.76
C TYR A 53 15.96 -0.95 2.28
N ARG A 54 16.80 -0.07 1.75
CA ARG A 54 16.87 1.36 2.14
C ARG A 54 16.70 2.27 0.93
N ASP A 55 17.62 2.15 -0.01
CA ASP A 55 17.72 3.05 -1.17
C ASP A 55 17.36 2.25 -2.43
N TYR A 56 16.16 2.45 -2.96
CA TYR A 56 15.63 1.69 -4.09
C TYR A 56 14.52 2.42 -4.85
N HIS A 57 14.39 2.08 -6.13
CA HIS A 57 13.23 2.37 -6.96
C HIS A 57 12.45 1.08 -7.15
N LEU A 58 11.33 0.98 -6.44
CA LEU A 58 10.38 -0.12 -6.56
C LEU A 58 9.42 0.20 -7.71
N ILE A 59 9.28 -0.71 -8.65
CA ILE A 59 8.27 -0.66 -9.73
C ILE A 59 7.38 -1.88 -9.56
N VAL A 60 6.07 -1.67 -9.60
CA VAL A 60 5.06 -2.72 -9.44
C VAL A 60 3.93 -2.46 -10.43
N GLU A 61 3.50 -3.50 -11.14
CA GLU A 61 2.24 -3.46 -11.87
C GLU A 61 1.15 -4.14 -11.03
N PHE A 62 0.00 -3.49 -10.88
CA PHE A 62 -1.15 -4.06 -10.19
C PHE A 62 -2.44 -3.93 -11.01
N LYS A 63 -3.36 -4.86 -10.78
CA LYS A 63 -4.70 -4.87 -11.39
C LYS A 63 -5.73 -5.30 -10.35
N TRP A 64 -6.80 -4.53 -10.16
CA TRP A 64 -7.91 -4.95 -9.32
C TRP A 64 -8.68 -6.11 -9.95
N GLY A 65 -8.98 -7.11 -9.13
CA GLY A 65 -9.90 -8.20 -9.45
C GLY A 65 -11.36 -7.81 -9.19
N GLN A 66 -12.26 -8.75 -9.40
CA GLN A 66 -13.70 -8.47 -9.27
C GLN A 66 -14.20 -8.69 -7.85
N LYS A 67 -13.61 -9.65 -7.13
CA LYS A 67 -14.10 -10.10 -5.82
C LYS A 67 -13.75 -9.13 -4.70
N THR A 68 -14.69 -8.94 -3.81
CA THR A 68 -14.51 -8.25 -2.53
C THR A 68 -15.08 -9.11 -1.42
N PHE A 69 -14.49 -8.99 -0.24
CA PHE A 69 -14.79 -9.78 0.94
C PHE A 69 -15.06 -8.85 2.11
N PRO A 70 -15.87 -9.29 3.09
CA PRO A 70 -16.12 -8.50 4.28
C PRO A 70 -14.81 -8.13 4.99
N PRO A 71 -14.68 -6.89 5.49
CA PRO A 71 -15.73 -5.87 5.61
C PRO A 71 -15.98 -5.02 4.35
N ARG A 72 -15.30 -5.30 3.22
CA ARG A 72 -15.30 -4.46 2.01
C ARG A 72 -16.23 -4.92 0.90
N GLU A 73 -17.25 -5.73 1.20
CA GLU A 73 -18.20 -6.23 0.18
C GLU A 73 -18.89 -5.13 -0.63
N LYS A 74 -19.05 -3.94 -0.04
CA LYS A 74 -19.67 -2.76 -0.66
C LYS A 74 -18.80 -1.51 -0.55
N ALA A 75 -17.62 -1.66 0.03
CA ALA A 75 -16.66 -0.58 0.26
C ALA A 75 -15.66 -0.55 -0.90
N THR A 76 -14.82 0.48 -0.93
CA THR A 76 -13.73 0.55 -1.92
C THR A 76 -12.81 -0.67 -1.80
N ARG A 77 -12.30 -1.15 -2.94
CA ARG A 77 -11.18 -2.11 -2.95
C ARG A 77 -9.96 -1.46 -2.31
N ASP A 78 -9.23 -2.25 -1.53
CA ASP A 78 -8.11 -1.76 -0.72
C ASP A 78 -7.00 -2.80 -0.62
N SER A 79 -5.78 -2.30 -0.53
CA SER A 79 -4.50 -2.96 -0.41
C SER A 79 -3.45 -1.86 -0.20
N GLY A 80 -2.19 -2.20 -0.32
CA GLY A 80 -1.12 -1.22 -0.16
C GLY A 80 0.24 -1.87 -0.24
N ILE A 81 1.22 -1.01 -0.53
CA ILE A 81 2.64 -1.33 -0.46
C ILE A 81 3.20 -0.62 0.76
N LEU A 82 3.56 -1.40 1.78
CA LEU A 82 4.16 -0.89 3.00
C LEU A 82 5.68 -0.89 2.83
N LEU A 83 6.24 0.31 2.89
CA LEU A 83 7.65 0.61 2.70
C LEU A 83 8.35 0.67 4.05
N HIS A 84 9.59 0.16 4.08
CA HIS A 84 10.46 0.19 5.25
C HIS A 84 9.81 -0.41 6.51
N CYS A 85 9.19 -1.58 6.34
CA CYS A 85 8.57 -2.34 7.42
C CYS A 85 9.60 -2.76 8.48
N ILE A 86 9.32 -2.46 9.74
CA ILE A 86 10.13 -2.83 10.90
C ILE A 86 9.28 -3.51 11.99
N GLY A 87 9.97 -4.19 12.91
CA GLY A 87 9.33 -4.84 14.05
C GLY A 87 8.76 -6.22 13.71
N GLU A 88 7.76 -6.64 14.49
CA GLU A 88 7.13 -7.96 14.36
C GLU A 88 6.05 -7.97 13.25
N ASP A 89 5.90 -9.12 12.58
CA ASP A 89 4.73 -9.36 11.73
C ASP A 89 3.44 -9.24 12.55
N GLY A 90 2.41 -8.62 11.98
CA GLY A 90 1.11 -8.43 12.63
C GLY A 90 1.10 -7.41 13.77
N ALA A 91 2.18 -6.64 13.99
CA ALA A 91 2.25 -5.62 15.04
C ALA A 91 1.18 -4.51 14.88
N ALA A 92 0.70 -4.25 13.66
CA ALA A 92 -0.39 -3.34 13.35
C ALA A 92 -1.63 -4.13 12.91
N GLY A 93 -2.72 -4.02 13.67
CA GLY A 93 -4.00 -4.65 13.35
C GLY A 93 -3.99 -6.19 13.29
N GLY A 94 -2.93 -6.85 13.75
CA GLY A 94 -2.74 -8.31 13.61
C GLY A 94 -2.24 -8.76 12.24
N SER A 95 -2.13 -7.84 11.27
CA SER A 95 -1.89 -8.18 9.86
C SER A 95 -0.62 -7.57 9.28
N TRP A 96 -0.22 -6.38 9.74
CA TRP A 96 0.83 -5.58 9.10
C TRP A 96 1.98 -5.26 10.04
N MET A 97 3.12 -4.86 9.47
CA MET A 97 4.28 -4.35 10.19
C MET A 97 4.24 -2.83 10.32
N GLU A 98 4.98 -2.28 11.30
CA GLU A 98 5.17 -0.82 11.42
C GLU A 98 5.91 -0.28 10.19
N SER A 99 5.35 0.74 9.52
CA SER A 99 5.85 1.15 8.19
C SER A 99 5.27 2.50 7.72
N ILE A 100 5.75 2.96 6.57
CA ILE A 100 5.10 4.01 5.78
C ILE A 100 4.43 3.33 4.59
N GLU A 101 3.13 3.49 4.46
CA GLU A 101 2.33 2.86 3.42
C GLU A 101 2.17 3.80 2.21
N CYS A 102 2.47 3.29 1.03
CA CYS A 102 1.90 3.76 -0.23
C CYS A 102 0.57 3.02 -0.43
N GLN A 103 -0.51 3.68 -0.06
CA GLN A 103 -1.87 3.12 -0.02
C GLN A 103 -2.36 2.81 -1.45
N MET A 104 -3.11 1.72 -1.59
CA MET A 104 -3.81 1.33 -2.81
C MET A 104 -5.30 1.14 -2.53
N ILE A 105 -6.06 2.24 -2.57
CA ILE A 105 -7.52 2.25 -2.37
C ILE A 105 -8.18 2.93 -3.55
N GLU A 106 -9.33 2.44 -4.01
CA GLU A 106 -10.07 3.07 -5.12
C GLU A 106 -10.29 4.57 -4.87
N GLY A 107 -9.85 5.41 -5.80
CA GLY A 107 -9.89 6.87 -5.71
C GLY A 107 -8.82 7.52 -4.81
N GLY A 108 -7.91 6.74 -4.22
CA GLY A 108 -6.91 7.21 -3.26
C GLY A 108 -5.54 6.53 -3.34
N THR A 109 -5.24 5.81 -4.42
CA THR A 109 -3.94 5.15 -4.59
C THR A 109 -2.80 6.16 -4.64
N GLY A 110 -1.75 5.91 -3.86
CA GLY A 110 -0.57 6.76 -3.71
C GLY A 110 -0.58 7.64 -2.48
N ASP A 111 -1.66 7.66 -1.69
CA ASP A 111 -1.68 8.32 -0.39
C ASP A 111 -0.59 7.76 0.53
N PHE A 112 -0.05 8.61 1.40
CA PHE A 112 0.74 8.12 2.53
C PHE A 112 -0.19 7.78 3.69
N ILE A 113 0.00 6.60 4.27
CA ILE A 113 -0.54 6.24 5.59
C ILE A 113 0.61 5.85 6.51
N LEU A 114 0.56 6.34 7.75
CA LEU A 114 1.54 6.02 8.77
C LEU A 114 1.03 4.86 9.63
N VAL A 115 1.52 3.66 9.32
CA VAL A 115 1.09 2.40 9.95
C VAL A 115 1.86 2.18 11.24
N ALA A 116 1.26 2.59 12.36
CA ALA A 116 1.87 2.45 13.68
C ALA A 116 1.76 1.01 14.20
N GLY A 117 2.90 0.41 14.55
CA GLY A 117 2.95 -0.83 15.32
C GLY A 117 3.26 -0.56 16.80
N LYS A 118 4.04 -1.45 17.41
CA LYS A 118 4.51 -1.31 18.80
C LYS A 118 5.82 -0.54 18.94
N GLY A 119 6.38 -0.04 17.84
CA GLY A 119 7.72 0.52 17.77
C GLY A 119 7.78 2.02 18.03
N LYS A 120 8.71 2.70 17.35
CA LYS A 120 9.00 4.13 17.53
C LYS A 120 8.01 5.04 16.81
N ARG A 121 6.99 4.46 16.15
CA ARG A 121 6.00 5.08 15.28
C ARG A 121 6.62 5.69 14.01
N PRO A 122 6.02 5.43 12.85
CA PRO A 122 6.50 5.99 11.61
C PRO A 122 6.21 7.49 11.53
N LYS A 123 7.04 8.22 10.80
CA LYS A 123 6.85 9.63 10.53
C LYS A 123 7.32 10.03 9.15
N ILE A 124 6.75 11.11 8.62
CA ILE A 124 7.14 11.69 7.34
C ILE A 124 6.80 13.18 7.33
N THR A 125 7.61 13.99 6.65
CA THR A 125 7.32 15.40 6.39
C THR A 125 6.91 15.58 4.94
N ALA A 126 5.75 16.15 4.67
CA ALA A 126 5.31 16.47 3.31
C ALA A 126 4.94 17.94 3.20
N ASN A 127 5.13 18.54 2.02
CA ASN A 127 4.51 19.82 1.70
C ASN A 127 3.03 19.58 1.46
N VAL A 128 2.18 20.31 2.18
CA VAL A 128 0.75 20.05 2.18
C VAL A 128 -0.07 21.32 2.13
N ARG A 129 -1.28 21.17 1.60
CA ARG A 129 -2.40 22.09 1.81
C ARG A 129 -3.45 21.40 2.65
N LYS A 130 -4.26 22.19 3.36
CA LYS A 130 -5.42 21.70 4.09
C LYS A 130 -6.69 21.96 3.28
N ASP A 131 -7.56 20.97 3.22
CA ASP A 131 -8.92 21.13 2.71
C ASP A 131 -9.90 20.49 3.72
N GLY A 132 -10.76 21.30 4.31
CA GLY A 132 -11.53 20.92 5.49
C GLY A 132 -10.64 20.37 6.62
N ASN A 133 -10.88 19.11 6.99
CA ASN A 133 -10.12 18.39 8.01
C ASN A 133 -9.07 17.43 7.44
N GLN A 134 -8.83 17.47 6.13
CA GLN A 134 -7.94 16.56 5.44
C GLN A 134 -6.69 17.28 4.94
N TRP A 135 -5.59 16.53 4.90
CA TRP A 135 -4.31 17.00 4.38
C TRP A 135 -4.08 16.40 3.01
N TYR A 136 -3.64 17.24 2.09
CA TYR A 136 -3.34 16.85 0.73
C TYR A 136 -1.91 17.26 0.44
N TYR A 137 -1.17 16.37 -0.21
CA TYR A 137 0.11 16.72 -0.80
C TYR A 137 -0.07 17.94 -1.71
N ASP A 138 0.83 18.89 -1.59
CA ASP A 138 0.95 20.03 -2.49
C ASP A 138 2.43 20.41 -2.54
N PRO A 139 3.12 20.26 -3.68
CA PRO A 139 4.54 20.58 -3.77
C PRO A 139 4.86 22.05 -3.40
N LYS A 140 3.88 22.95 -3.51
CA LYS A 140 3.98 24.37 -3.15
C LYS A 140 3.44 24.67 -1.75
N GLY A 141 2.90 23.67 -1.07
CA GLY A 141 2.34 23.78 0.28
C GLY A 141 3.42 23.93 1.36
N GLU A 142 2.96 24.13 2.59
CA GLU A 142 3.85 24.23 3.74
C GLU A 142 4.32 22.85 4.19
N ALA A 143 5.60 22.74 4.54
CA ALA A 143 6.16 21.51 5.09
C ALA A 143 5.57 21.20 6.46
N ARG A 144 5.00 20.01 6.63
CA ARG A 144 4.39 19.54 7.88
C ARG A 144 4.87 18.14 8.20
N GLU A 145 5.32 17.91 9.43
CA GLU A 145 5.62 16.57 9.95
C GLU A 145 4.33 15.87 10.37
N PHE A 146 4.23 14.60 10.01
CA PHE A 146 3.16 13.68 10.39
C PHE A 146 3.77 12.50 11.15
N THR A 147 3.13 12.12 12.26
CA THR A 147 3.50 10.96 13.11
C THR A 147 2.35 9.94 13.22
N GLY A 148 1.34 10.12 12.37
CA GLY A 148 0.16 9.29 12.24
C GLY A 148 -0.78 9.85 11.16
N GLY A 149 -1.81 9.09 10.81
CA GLY A 149 -2.86 9.53 9.89
C GLY A 149 -2.49 9.35 8.41
N ARG A 150 -3.19 10.12 7.57
CA ARG A 150 -3.15 10.02 6.10
C ARG A 150 -2.76 11.37 5.49
N ILE A 151 -1.94 11.31 4.44
CA ILE A 151 -1.67 12.44 3.54
C ILE A 151 -2.23 12.04 2.18
N ASN A 152 -3.34 12.66 1.79
CA ASN A 152 -3.97 12.36 0.51
C ASN A 152 -3.09 12.85 -0.64
N TRP A 153 -3.09 12.15 -1.77
CA TRP A 153 -2.50 12.65 -2.99
C TRP A 153 -3.24 13.91 -3.47
N TYR A 154 -2.56 14.82 -4.15
CA TYR A 154 -3.07 16.18 -4.38
C TYR A 154 -4.41 16.25 -5.15
N GLY A 155 -4.77 15.21 -5.90
CA GLY A 155 -5.99 15.14 -6.69
C GLY A 155 -7.06 14.20 -6.15
N ARG A 156 -6.88 13.62 -4.95
CA ARG A 156 -7.93 12.82 -4.29
C ARG A 156 -9.20 13.69 -4.18
N ASP A 157 -10.36 13.09 -4.44
CA ASP A 157 -11.64 13.80 -4.33
C ASP A 157 -11.94 14.13 -2.85
N PRO A 158 -12.13 15.41 -2.47
CA PRO A 158 -12.57 15.77 -1.13
C PRO A 158 -13.93 15.18 -0.75
N ALA A 159 -14.76 14.84 -1.74
CA ALA A 159 -16.03 14.15 -1.56
C ALA A 159 -15.90 12.62 -1.59
N TRP A 160 -14.69 12.06 -1.45
CA TRP A 160 -14.45 10.62 -1.44
C TRP A 160 -15.38 9.88 -0.47
N LYS A 161 -15.96 8.78 -0.96
CA LYS A 161 -16.80 7.89 -0.16
C LYS A 161 -16.28 6.47 -0.26
N ASP A 162 -16.35 5.78 0.86
CA ASP A 162 -15.97 4.37 0.92
C ASP A 162 -17.06 3.49 0.30
N THR A 163 -17.13 3.49 -1.03
CA THR A 163 -18.13 2.77 -1.81
C THR A 163 -17.45 2.07 -2.95
N LEU A 164 -17.78 0.79 -3.17
CA LEU A 164 -17.15 -0.04 -4.19
C LEU A 164 -17.17 0.64 -5.56
N GLY A 165 -16.01 0.67 -6.21
CA GLY A 165 -15.82 1.28 -7.52
C GLY A 165 -15.76 2.80 -7.50
N TYR A 166 -15.56 3.43 -6.33
CA TYR A 166 -15.44 4.88 -6.24
C TYR A 166 -14.26 5.39 -7.07
N ARG A 167 -14.51 6.42 -7.88
CA ARG A 167 -13.48 7.12 -8.65
C ARG A 167 -13.74 8.61 -8.58
N GLY A 168 -12.70 9.36 -8.23
CA GLY A 168 -12.74 10.83 -8.24
C GLY A 168 -12.62 11.40 -9.66
N PRO A 169 -12.99 12.67 -9.88
CA PRO A 169 -12.92 13.31 -11.20
C PRO A 169 -11.49 13.45 -11.74
N ASN A 170 -10.50 13.47 -10.86
CA ASN A 170 -9.09 13.58 -11.21
C ASN A 170 -8.34 12.25 -11.12
N ASP A 171 -9.03 11.14 -10.80
CA ASP A 171 -8.40 9.87 -10.49
C ASP A 171 -7.48 9.40 -11.62
N VAL A 172 -6.25 9.06 -11.25
CA VAL A 172 -5.19 8.65 -12.17
C VAL A 172 -5.05 7.14 -12.25
N GLU A 173 -5.65 6.41 -11.31
CA GLU A 173 -5.75 4.95 -11.40
C GLU A 173 -6.58 4.59 -12.62
N LYS A 174 -6.20 3.56 -13.38
CA LYS A 174 -7.00 3.07 -14.51
C LYS A 174 -8.25 2.32 -14.01
N PRO A 175 -9.29 2.15 -14.85
CA PRO A 175 -10.48 1.39 -14.49
C PRO A 175 -10.18 -0.01 -13.93
N VAL A 176 -11.09 -0.53 -13.10
CA VAL A 176 -11.01 -1.89 -12.55
C VAL A 176 -10.86 -2.91 -13.69
N GLY A 177 -9.91 -3.83 -13.56
CA GLY A 177 -9.56 -4.79 -14.61
C GLY A 177 -8.45 -4.30 -15.56
N GLU A 178 -7.95 -3.08 -15.40
CA GLU A 178 -6.76 -2.60 -16.12
C GLU A 178 -5.50 -2.60 -15.25
N TRP A 179 -4.34 -2.75 -15.90
CA TRP A 179 -3.05 -2.70 -15.23
C TRP A 179 -2.59 -1.27 -14.99
N ASN A 180 -2.37 -0.97 -13.71
CA ASN A 180 -1.71 0.23 -13.22
C ASN A 180 -0.22 -0.03 -12.99
N THR A 181 0.61 1.00 -13.18
CA THR A 181 2.01 0.98 -12.75
C THR A 181 2.14 1.90 -11.54
N LEU A 182 2.55 1.33 -10.42
CA LEU A 182 2.84 2.04 -9.17
C LEU A 182 4.33 1.95 -8.89
N GLU A 183 4.94 3.08 -8.61
CA GLU A 183 6.36 3.18 -8.32
C GLU A 183 6.57 3.90 -6.99
N CYS A 184 7.52 3.40 -6.21
CA CYS A 184 7.96 4.02 -4.95
C CYS A 184 9.47 4.24 -5.04
N VAL A 185 9.90 5.50 -5.06
CA VAL A 185 11.33 5.85 -5.03
C VAL A 185 11.70 6.19 -3.59
N CYS A 186 12.41 5.26 -2.94
CA CYS A 186 12.99 5.45 -1.62
C CYS A 186 14.47 5.84 -1.77
N ASN A 187 14.84 7.05 -1.37
CA ASN A 187 16.22 7.55 -1.45
C ASN A 187 16.58 8.29 -0.15
N GLY A 188 17.37 7.66 0.71
CA GLY A 188 17.70 8.17 2.04
C GLY A 188 16.47 8.24 2.94
N ASP A 189 16.03 9.46 3.24
CA ASP A 189 14.82 9.74 4.02
C ASP A 189 13.69 10.35 3.17
N LYS A 190 13.84 10.31 1.84
CA LYS A 190 12.84 10.75 0.87
C LYS A 190 12.09 9.56 0.28
N ILE A 191 10.77 9.69 0.19
CA ILE A 191 9.88 8.73 -0.48
C ILE A 191 9.02 9.50 -1.48
N THR A 192 9.00 9.04 -2.73
CA THR A 192 8.13 9.56 -3.79
C THR A 192 7.25 8.44 -4.33
N ASN A 193 5.93 8.63 -4.29
CA ASN A 193 4.95 7.71 -4.86
C ASN A 193 4.54 8.22 -6.26
N ILE A 194 4.59 7.35 -7.26
CA ILE A 194 4.29 7.66 -8.66
C ILE A 194 3.27 6.64 -9.17
N LEU A 195 2.12 7.11 -9.64
CA LEU A 195 1.06 6.28 -10.20
C LEU A 195 0.87 6.63 -11.67
N ASN A 196 1.01 5.64 -12.55
CA ASN A 196 0.88 5.76 -14.00
C ASN A 196 1.69 6.94 -14.57
N GLY A 197 2.95 7.08 -14.12
CA GLY A 197 3.87 8.13 -14.54
C GLY A 197 3.65 9.50 -13.89
N LYS A 198 2.68 9.63 -12.98
CA LYS A 198 2.38 10.88 -12.27
C LYS A 198 2.85 10.78 -10.83
N VAL A 199 3.73 11.69 -10.39
CA VAL A 199 4.03 11.85 -8.96
C VAL A 199 2.71 12.20 -8.27
N VAL A 200 2.27 11.38 -7.33
CA VAL A 200 1.00 11.55 -6.58
C VAL A 200 1.26 12.00 -5.14
N ASN A 201 2.39 11.60 -4.57
CA ASN A 201 2.80 12.02 -3.23
C ASN A 201 4.32 12.06 -3.09
N GLU A 202 4.82 12.93 -2.21
CA GLU A 202 6.24 13.01 -1.88
C GLU A 202 6.41 13.45 -0.43
N GLY A 203 7.34 12.79 0.27
CA GLY A 203 7.72 13.17 1.62
C GLY A 203 9.22 13.01 1.87
N THR A 204 9.70 13.70 2.89
CA THR A 204 11.08 13.75 3.35
C THR A 204 11.13 13.51 4.86
N LYS A 205 12.33 13.36 5.44
CA LYS A 205 12.50 13.07 6.87
C LYS A 205 11.71 11.82 7.31
N ALA A 206 11.58 10.87 6.40
CA ALA A 206 10.86 9.63 6.62
C ALA A 206 11.55 8.80 7.71
N PHE A 207 10.75 8.18 8.56
CA PHE A 207 11.19 7.11 9.44
C PHE A 207 10.09 6.04 9.46
N PRO A 208 10.43 4.75 9.29
CA PRO A 208 11.78 4.22 9.08
C PRO A 208 12.36 4.56 7.70
N THR A 209 13.70 4.60 7.60
CA THR A 209 14.42 4.84 6.33
C THR A 209 14.84 3.54 5.64
N ALA A 210 14.72 2.41 6.32
CA ALA A 210 15.02 1.09 5.79
C ALA A 210 14.13 0.05 6.47
N GLY A 211 13.87 -1.05 5.77
CA GLY A 211 13.10 -2.18 6.29
C GLY A 211 12.62 -3.10 5.19
N LYS A 212 11.72 -4.03 5.52
CA LYS A 212 11.11 -4.94 4.54
C LYS A 212 10.09 -4.18 3.68
N ILE A 213 9.70 -4.79 2.57
CA ILE A 213 8.60 -4.32 1.73
C ILE A 213 7.47 -5.34 1.83
N LEU A 214 6.26 -4.87 2.14
CA LEU A 214 5.08 -5.70 2.41
C LEU A 214 3.95 -5.31 1.44
N PHE A 215 3.26 -6.31 0.90
CA PHE A 215 2.13 -6.15 -0.01
C PHE A 215 0.86 -6.73 0.63
N GLN A 216 -0.18 -5.91 0.77
CA GLN A 216 -1.35 -6.27 1.58
C GLN A 216 -2.36 -7.15 0.84
N SER A 217 -3.02 -8.02 1.61
CA SER A 217 -4.33 -8.59 1.33
C SER A 217 -5.33 -7.91 2.28
N GLU A 218 -6.31 -7.18 1.75
CA GLU A 218 -7.23 -6.40 2.58
C GLU A 218 -8.67 -6.35 2.03
N GLY A 219 -9.32 -7.50 1.92
CA GLY A 219 -10.76 -7.56 1.62
C GLY A 219 -11.11 -7.34 0.14
N ALA A 220 -10.13 -7.23 -0.75
CA ALA A 220 -10.33 -7.15 -2.19
C ALA A 220 -9.34 -8.01 -2.95
N GLU A 221 -9.80 -8.59 -4.06
CA GLU A 221 -8.94 -9.34 -4.98
C GLU A 221 -8.11 -8.38 -5.83
N LEU A 222 -6.84 -8.72 -6.00
CA LEU A 222 -5.94 -8.01 -6.90
C LEU A 222 -4.83 -8.91 -7.42
N PHE A 223 -4.16 -8.45 -8.46
CA PHE A 223 -3.06 -9.13 -9.11
C PHE A 223 -1.86 -8.22 -9.12
N PHE A 224 -0.71 -8.74 -8.72
CA PHE A 224 0.58 -8.07 -8.86
C PHE A 224 1.44 -8.78 -9.90
N ARG A 225 2.17 -8.01 -10.69
CA ARG A 225 3.26 -8.52 -11.53
C ARG A 225 4.36 -7.48 -11.64
N LYS A 226 5.49 -7.88 -12.23
CA LYS A 226 6.63 -6.99 -12.47
C LYS A 226 7.03 -6.23 -11.20
N ILE A 227 7.22 -6.97 -10.11
CA ILE A 227 7.74 -6.43 -8.84
C ILE A 227 9.25 -6.35 -8.99
N GLU A 228 9.75 -5.18 -9.35
CA GLU A 228 11.16 -4.92 -9.64
C GLU A 228 11.74 -3.93 -8.64
N LEU A 229 12.98 -4.20 -8.22
CA LEU A 229 13.71 -3.33 -7.31
C LEU A 229 15.01 -2.91 -7.98
N HIS A 230 15.13 -1.62 -8.28
CA HIS A 230 16.28 -1.04 -8.96
C HIS A 230 17.07 -0.15 -7.98
N PRO A 231 18.40 -0.04 -8.11
CA PRO A 231 19.16 0.94 -7.35
C PRO A 231 18.73 2.36 -7.76
N VAL A 232 18.58 3.27 -6.79
CA VAL A 232 18.45 4.70 -7.10
C VAL A 232 19.78 5.23 -7.63
N LYS A 233 19.73 5.97 -8.74
CA LYS A 233 20.93 6.63 -9.28
C LYS A 233 21.37 7.73 -8.31
N LYS A 234 22.64 7.68 -7.92
CA LYS A 234 23.30 8.74 -7.14
C LYS A 234 23.47 10.00 -7.99
#